data_AF-A0A9W6GRJ4-F1
#
_entry.id   AF-A0A9W6GRJ4-F1
#
_cell.length_a   1.000
_cell.length_b   1.000
_cell.length_c   1.000
_cell.angle_alpha   90.00
_cell.angle_beta   90.00
_cell.angle_gamma   90.00
#
_symmetry.space_group_name_H-M   'P 1'
#
loop_
_entity.id
_entity.type
_entity.pdbx_description
1 polymer ?
#
loop_
_entity_poly.entity_id
_entity_poly.type
_entity_poly.pdbx_seq_one_letter_code
_entity_poly.pdbx_strand_id
1 'polypeptide(L)'
;MAISKKRLALAFAALAGAAQGAAAQTAEHVAAVKSVMDKSLVRAGTCAPVSEDFDGWPAALVQRCDYPQGVAYVLDVKPETMAKWIETGCAAHMSGVAACFDRMVKCAAEKSSATFVIGGNLAAERKGAVTNLFFRNGVVIGAAQNGKTDAVPAAEQEKLARLPESGVEAMPGGGPVAFWHTMPHQFAVKAIDLGVPAEMNTPDRRQRWLEIIRAEMQAALKTDGNRFLSGWMTAHPITLRTGECADDRDP
;
A
#
# COMPACT_ATOMS: atom_id res chain seq x y z
N MET A 1 -41.94 -61.23 15.60
CA MET A 1 -41.01 -60.34 14.87
C MET A 1 -41.40 -58.90 15.14
N ALA A 2 -40.41 -58.07 15.52
CA ALA A 2 -40.31 -56.59 15.44
C ALA A 2 -41.48 -55.74 16.02
N ILE A 3 -41.36 -55.11 17.20
CA ILE A 3 -40.57 -53.91 17.60
C ILE A 3 -41.21 -52.56 17.21
N SER A 4 -41.77 -51.91 18.24
CA SER A 4 -41.62 -50.49 18.66
C SER A 4 -41.62 -49.36 17.62
N LYS A 5 -42.54 -48.40 17.79
CA LYS A 5 -42.31 -46.98 17.45
C LYS A 5 -42.73 -46.07 18.62
N LYS A 6 -41.84 -45.95 19.60
CA LYS A 6 -41.82 -44.87 20.59
C LYS A 6 -41.02 -43.68 20.03
N ARG A 7 -41.61 -42.50 20.20
CA ARG A 7 -40.99 -41.22 20.61
C ARG A 7 -40.05 -40.49 19.63
N LEU A 8 -40.02 -39.18 19.88
CA LEU A 8 -39.06 -38.15 19.49
C LEU A 8 -39.24 -37.46 18.14
N ALA A 9 -39.72 -36.21 18.20
CA ALA A 9 -38.98 -35.09 17.64
C ALA A 9 -39.32 -33.82 18.42
N LEU A 10 -38.47 -33.52 19.41
CA LEU A 10 -38.34 -32.25 20.11
C LEU A 10 -37.26 -31.42 19.38
N ALA A 11 -37.36 -30.10 19.49
CA ALA A 11 -36.33 -29.08 19.27
C ALA A 11 -36.08 -28.61 17.82
N PHE A 12 -36.89 -27.64 17.40
CA PHE A 12 -36.43 -26.52 16.57
C PHE A 12 -36.15 -25.33 17.49
N ALA A 13 -34.88 -25.09 17.84
CA ALA A 13 -34.37 -23.78 18.28
C ALA A 13 -32.87 -23.89 18.54
N ALA A 14 -32.07 -23.31 17.62
CA ALA A 14 -30.81 -22.61 17.88
C ALA A 14 -29.94 -22.58 16.61
N LEU A 15 -30.41 -21.87 15.58
CA LEU A 15 -29.49 -21.20 14.66
C LEU A 15 -29.26 -19.80 15.22
N ALA A 16 -28.53 -19.73 16.34
CA ALA A 16 -27.83 -18.51 16.72
C ALA A 16 -26.63 -18.41 15.77
N GLY A 17 -26.90 -17.84 14.59
CA GLY A 17 -25.85 -17.44 13.67
C GLY A 17 -24.90 -16.52 14.42
N ALA A 18 -23.66 -17.00 14.61
CA ALA A 18 -22.53 -16.13 14.82
C ALA A 18 -22.31 -15.36 13.52
N ALA A 19 -23.13 -14.33 13.29
CA ALA A 19 -22.70 -13.20 12.50
C ALA A 19 -21.60 -12.54 13.33
N GLN A 20 -20.37 -13.02 13.17
CA GLN A 20 -19.19 -12.21 13.42
C GLN A 20 -19.31 -11.04 12.46
N GLY A 21 -19.97 -9.98 12.94
CA GLY A 21 -20.15 -8.76 12.20
C GLY A 21 -18.79 -8.32 11.73
N ALA A 22 -18.66 -8.12 10.42
CA ALA A 22 -17.63 -7.24 9.89
C ALA A 22 -17.69 -5.99 10.77
N ALA A 23 -16.62 -5.71 11.53
CA ALA A 23 -16.53 -4.49 12.29
C ALA A 23 -16.83 -3.36 11.31
N ALA A 24 -17.94 -2.65 11.54
CA ALA A 24 -18.30 -1.53 10.70
C ALA A 24 -17.19 -0.50 10.87
N GLN A 25 -16.65 -0.03 9.74
CA GLN A 25 -15.62 0.99 9.73
C GLN A 25 -16.09 2.18 10.56
N THR A 26 -15.30 2.58 11.55
CA THR A 26 -15.70 3.67 12.46
C THR A 26 -15.29 5.02 11.86
N ALA A 27 -16.04 6.08 12.18
CA ALA A 27 -15.71 7.43 11.74
C ALA A 27 -14.34 7.89 12.30
N GLU A 28 -13.98 7.40 13.49
CA GLU A 28 -12.70 7.65 14.14
C GLU A 28 -11.53 7.07 13.34
N HIS A 29 -11.68 5.85 12.81
CA HIS A 29 -10.66 5.21 11.98
C HIS A 29 -10.43 5.96 10.66
N VAL A 30 -11.51 6.38 9.99
CA VAL A 30 -11.43 7.21 8.78
C VAL A 30 -10.76 8.55 9.09
N ALA A 31 -11.12 9.20 10.19
CA ALA A 31 -10.52 10.46 10.62
C ALA A 31 -9.02 10.33 10.95
N ALA A 32 -8.61 9.22 11.58
CA ALA A 32 -7.21 8.95 11.88
C ALA A 32 -6.36 8.81 10.61
N VAL A 33 -6.85 8.03 9.63
CA VAL A 33 -6.19 7.89 8.33
C VAL A 33 -6.14 9.24 7.60
N LYS A 34 -7.26 9.96 7.56
CA LYS A 34 -7.32 11.30 6.95
C LYS A 34 -6.30 12.25 7.56
N SER A 35 -6.17 12.27 8.90
CA SER A 35 -5.20 13.10 9.61
C SER A 35 -3.75 12.82 9.21
N VAL A 36 -3.41 11.56 8.92
CA VAL A 36 -2.08 11.21 8.40
C VAL A 36 -1.91 11.65 6.95
N MET A 37 -2.91 11.41 6.10
CA MET A 37 -2.87 11.81 4.69
C MET A 37 -2.75 13.32 4.52
N ASP A 38 -3.45 14.10 5.35
CA ASP A 38 -3.42 15.57 5.32
C ASP A 38 -2.03 16.14 5.71
N LYS A 39 -1.18 15.35 6.38
CA LYS A 39 0.21 15.72 6.72
C LYS A 39 1.20 15.40 5.60
N SER A 40 0.78 14.69 4.56
CA SER A 40 1.65 14.38 3.42
C SER A 40 2.09 15.67 2.71
N LEU A 41 3.40 15.88 2.59
CA LEU A 41 3.96 17.06 1.91
C LEU A 41 3.46 17.19 0.47
N VAL A 42 3.31 16.07 -0.23
CA VAL A 42 2.82 16.05 -1.61
C VAL A 42 1.34 16.43 -1.65
N ARG A 43 0.53 15.90 -0.74
CA ARG A 43 -0.91 16.23 -0.68
C ARG A 43 -1.21 17.63 -0.14
N ALA A 44 -0.29 18.22 0.60
CA ALA A 44 -0.34 19.62 1.01
C ALA A 44 -0.05 20.60 -0.15
N GLY A 45 0.47 20.10 -1.27
CA GLY A 45 0.65 20.85 -2.50
C GLY A 45 -0.66 21.11 -3.26
N THR A 46 -0.53 21.61 -4.49
CA THR A 46 -1.67 21.78 -5.41
C THR A 46 -1.90 20.48 -6.15
N CYS A 47 -2.88 19.69 -5.70
CA CYS A 47 -3.26 18.44 -6.34
C CYS A 47 -4.50 18.59 -7.23
N ALA A 48 -4.42 18.13 -8.47
CA ALA A 48 -5.53 18.10 -9.41
C ALA A 48 -5.63 16.72 -10.09
N PRO A 49 -6.85 16.24 -10.41
CA PRO A 49 -7.00 15.05 -11.24
C PRO A 49 -6.30 15.21 -12.59
N VAL A 50 -5.70 14.14 -13.09
CA VAL A 50 -5.15 14.14 -14.46
C VAL A 50 -6.26 14.01 -15.49
N SER A 51 -6.06 14.57 -16.68
CA SER A 51 -7.06 14.56 -17.76
C SER A 51 -7.04 13.31 -18.64
N GLU A 52 -5.99 12.49 -18.54
CA GLU A 52 -5.75 11.31 -19.37
C GLU A 52 -5.20 10.17 -18.52
N ASP A 53 -5.35 8.95 -19.01
CA ASP A 53 -4.76 7.78 -18.35
C ASP A 53 -3.25 7.95 -18.24
N PHE A 54 -2.72 7.66 -17.06
CA PHE A 54 -1.32 7.85 -16.74
C PHE A 54 -0.62 6.49 -16.77
N ASP A 55 -0.04 6.14 -17.92
CA ASP A 55 0.75 4.93 -18.13
C ASP A 55 0.13 3.64 -17.57
N GLY A 56 -1.14 3.38 -17.95
CA GLY A 56 -1.89 2.21 -17.51
C GLY A 56 -2.64 2.39 -16.18
N TRP A 57 -2.57 3.58 -15.58
CA TRP A 57 -3.47 4.00 -14.49
C TRP A 57 -4.65 4.81 -15.04
N PRO A 58 -5.90 4.45 -14.69
CA PRO A 58 -7.07 5.24 -15.05
C PRO A 58 -6.98 6.68 -14.52
N ALA A 59 -7.25 7.67 -15.37
CA ALA A 59 -7.18 9.09 -15.03
C ALA A 59 -7.94 9.45 -13.74
N ALA A 60 -9.12 8.84 -13.56
CA ALA A 60 -9.99 9.04 -12.41
C ALA A 60 -9.39 8.61 -11.05
N LEU A 61 -8.29 7.86 -11.08
CA LEU A 61 -7.59 7.38 -9.87
C LEU A 61 -6.31 8.16 -9.59
N VAL A 62 -5.92 9.09 -10.45
CA VAL A 62 -4.61 9.74 -10.41
C VAL A 62 -4.76 11.25 -10.19
N GLN A 63 -3.98 11.75 -9.24
CA GLN A 63 -3.80 13.18 -9.01
C GLN A 63 -2.37 13.57 -9.34
N ARG A 64 -2.21 14.63 -10.13
CA ARG A 64 -0.94 15.35 -10.22
C ARG A 64 -0.88 16.35 -9.08
N CYS A 65 0.20 16.32 -8.32
CA CYS A 65 0.45 17.23 -7.21
C CYS A 65 1.74 18.01 -7.47
N ASP A 66 1.60 19.33 -7.62
CA ASP A 66 2.73 20.27 -7.65
C ASP A 66 2.95 20.80 -6.22
N TYR A 67 4.13 20.54 -5.66
CA TYR A 67 4.47 20.88 -4.27
C TYR A 67 5.89 21.50 -4.21
N PRO A 68 6.31 22.19 -3.13
CA PRO A 68 7.52 23.03 -3.14
C PRO A 68 8.80 22.30 -3.56
N GLN A 69 8.88 20.98 -3.34
CA GLN A 69 10.04 20.16 -3.65
C GLN A 69 9.90 19.36 -4.96
N GLY A 70 8.77 19.42 -5.68
CA GLY A 70 8.65 18.73 -6.96
C GLY A 70 7.23 18.51 -7.51
N VAL A 71 7.17 17.59 -8.47
CA VAL A 71 5.93 17.11 -9.08
C VAL A 71 5.82 15.61 -8.84
N ALA A 72 4.69 15.19 -8.27
CA ALA A 72 4.35 13.80 -8.05
C ALA A 72 2.97 13.48 -8.63
N TYR A 73 2.86 12.29 -9.21
CA TYR A 73 1.60 11.65 -9.56
C TYR A 73 1.28 10.67 -8.44
N VAL A 74 0.14 10.87 -7.77
CA VAL A 74 -0.28 10.06 -6.63
C VAL A 74 -1.58 9.36 -6.92
N LEU A 75 -1.72 8.16 -6.35
CA LEU A 75 -2.97 7.43 -6.36
C LEU A 75 -3.97 8.10 -5.39
N ASP A 76 -5.18 8.38 -5.85
CA ASP A 76 -6.28 8.94 -5.06
C ASP A 76 -6.94 7.85 -4.20
N VAL A 77 -6.20 7.34 -3.22
CA VAL A 77 -6.73 6.42 -2.21
C VAL A 77 -7.55 7.22 -1.20
N LYS A 78 -8.84 6.90 -1.06
CA LYS A 78 -9.69 7.56 -0.07
C LYS A 78 -9.38 7.11 1.36
N PRO A 79 -9.53 7.97 2.37
CA PRO A 79 -9.31 7.59 3.77
C PRO A 79 -10.15 6.37 4.19
N GLU A 80 -11.38 6.28 3.71
CA GLU A 80 -12.29 5.15 3.92
C GLU A 80 -11.71 3.85 3.34
N THR A 81 -11.17 3.90 2.12
CA THR A 81 -10.54 2.73 1.49
C THR A 81 -9.34 2.24 2.31
N MET A 82 -8.46 3.15 2.73
CA MET A 82 -7.28 2.76 3.49
C MET A 82 -7.61 2.30 4.91
N ALA A 83 -8.56 2.95 5.60
CA ALA A 83 -9.05 2.48 6.89
C ALA A 83 -9.64 1.06 6.77
N LYS A 84 -10.37 0.78 5.67
CA LYS A 84 -10.96 -0.54 5.43
C LYS A 84 -9.88 -1.61 5.20
N TRP A 85 -8.85 -1.29 4.42
CA TRP A 85 -7.71 -2.19 4.24
C TRP A 85 -7.01 -2.50 5.57
N ILE A 86 -6.81 -1.50 6.42
CA ILE A 86 -6.20 -1.67 7.74
C ILE A 86 -7.06 -2.56 8.64
N GLU A 87 -8.36 -2.28 8.75
CA GLU A 87 -9.28 -3.08 9.56
C GLU A 87 -9.32 -4.54 9.11
N THR A 88 -9.47 -4.77 7.80
CA THR A 88 -9.46 -6.10 7.20
C THR A 88 -8.14 -6.82 7.48
N GLY A 89 -7.01 -6.12 7.30
CA GLY A 89 -5.68 -6.65 7.58
C GLY A 89 -5.50 -7.02 9.06
N CYS A 90 -5.91 -6.14 9.97
CA CYS A 90 -5.86 -6.37 11.41
C CYS A 90 -6.71 -7.56 11.84
N ALA A 91 -7.93 -7.67 11.34
CA ALA A 91 -8.82 -8.80 11.63
C ALA A 91 -8.22 -10.12 11.13
N ALA A 92 -7.62 -10.13 9.94
CA ALA A 92 -7.08 -11.33 9.32
C ALA A 92 -5.74 -11.79 9.92
N HIS A 93 -4.82 -10.87 10.22
CA HIS A 93 -3.42 -11.21 10.52
C HIS A 93 -3.00 -10.89 11.96
N MET A 94 -3.77 -10.07 12.68
CA MET A 94 -3.41 -9.56 14.01
C MET A 94 -4.56 -9.69 15.02
N SER A 95 -5.36 -10.75 14.88
CA SER A 95 -6.48 -11.03 15.79
C SER A 95 -6.00 -11.07 17.25
N GLY A 96 -6.74 -10.40 18.13
CA GLY A 96 -6.41 -10.25 19.56
C GLY A 96 -5.47 -9.08 19.89
N VAL A 97 -4.99 -8.32 18.91
CA VAL A 97 -4.15 -7.13 19.15
C VAL A 97 -5.02 -5.87 19.19
N ALA A 98 -5.38 -5.44 20.40
CA ALA A 98 -6.34 -4.34 20.65
C ALA A 98 -5.98 -2.99 20.01
N ALA A 99 -4.70 -2.73 19.71
CA ALA A 99 -4.22 -1.48 19.11
C ALA A 99 -3.68 -1.67 17.68
N CYS A 100 -4.12 -2.72 16.96
CA CYS A 100 -3.59 -2.99 15.62
C CYS A 100 -3.83 -1.83 14.64
N PHE A 101 -5.04 -1.26 14.63
CA PHE A 101 -5.39 -0.18 13.71
C PHE A 101 -4.46 1.04 13.88
N ASP A 102 -4.35 1.55 15.10
CA ASP A 102 -3.50 2.71 15.43
C ASP A 102 -2.04 2.47 15.06
N ARG A 103 -1.54 1.25 15.27
CA ARG A 103 -0.18 0.86 14.86
C ARG A 103 -0.01 0.91 13.34
N MET A 104 -0.97 0.39 12.58
CA MET A 104 -0.89 0.44 11.11
C MET A 104 -0.98 1.87 10.59
N VAL A 105 -1.84 2.72 11.17
CA VAL A 105 -1.90 4.14 10.81
C VAL A 105 -0.57 4.85 11.09
N LYS A 106 0.05 4.57 12.24
CA LYS A 106 1.40 5.06 12.57
C LYS A 106 2.43 4.58 11.53
N CYS A 107 2.43 3.30 11.17
CA CYS A 107 3.39 2.77 10.20
C CYS A 107 3.18 3.35 8.79
N ALA A 108 1.94 3.56 8.36
CA ALA A 108 1.63 4.24 7.10
C ALA A 108 2.23 5.66 7.08
N ALA A 109 2.12 6.37 8.20
CA ALA A 109 2.68 7.72 8.37
C ALA A 109 4.21 7.71 8.26
N GLU A 110 4.88 6.84 9.03
CA GLU A 110 6.34 6.78 9.09
C GLU A 110 6.98 6.33 7.77
N LYS A 111 6.36 5.36 7.07
CA LYS A 111 6.93 4.79 5.85
C LYS A 111 6.68 5.63 4.61
N SER A 112 5.50 6.23 4.50
CA SER A 112 5.05 6.82 3.22
C SER A 112 4.20 8.08 3.36
N SER A 113 4.00 8.60 4.57
CA SER A 113 2.98 9.62 4.85
C SER A 113 1.61 9.24 4.27
N ALA A 114 1.26 7.94 4.33
CA ALA A 114 0.06 7.38 3.71
C ALA A 114 -0.16 7.81 2.25
N THR A 115 0.92 7.90 1.46
CA THR A 115 0.88 8.35 0.07
C THR A 115 1.51 7.31 -0.86
N PHE A 116 0.81 7.00 -1.96
CA PHE A 116 1.30 6.11 -3.00
C PHE A 116 1.59 6.88 -4.26
N VAL A 117 2.88 7.10 -4.50
CA VAL A 117 3.38 7.85 -5.65
C VAL A 117 3.52 6.88 -6.82
N ILE A 118 2.73 7.08 -7.87
CA ILE A 118 2.76 6.24 -9.08
C ILE A 118 3.84 6.72 -10.06
N GLY A 119 4.26 7.98 -9.96
CA GLY A 119 5.25 8.59 -10.83
C GLY A 119 5.77 9.91 -10.25
N GLY A 120 7.00 10.28 -10.59
CA GLY A 120 7.57 11.60 -10.24
C GLY A 120 8.37 11.58 -8.94
N ASN A 121 8.64 12.77 -8.41
CA ASN A 121 9.51 12.96 -7.26
C ASN A 121 8.67 13.05 -5.98
N LEU A 122 9.06 12.31 -4.95
CA LEU A 122 8.65 12.56 -3.56
C LEU A 122 9.90 12.84 -2.75
N ALA A 123 10.06 14.10 -2.35
CA ALA A 123 11.18 14.51 -1.54
C ALA A 123 11.02 13.94 -0.12
N ALA A 124 12.07 13.33 0.40
CA ALA A 124 12.07 12.72 1.73
C ALA A 124 13.26 13.23 2.54
N GLU A 125 13.03 13.48 3.83
CA GLU A 125 14.09 13.82 4.76
C GLU A 125 14.92 12.57 5.09
N ARG A 126 16.23 12.65 4.87
CA ARG A 126 17.21 11.62 5.21
C ARG A 126 18.41 12.27 5.85
N LYS A 127 18.72 11.87 7.10
CA LYS A 127 19.87 12.38 7.87
C LYS A 127 19.90 13.92 7.95
N GLY A 128 18.74 14.55 8.15
CA GLY A 128 18.59 16.01 8.26
C GLY A 128 18.66 16.76 6.93
N ALA A 129 18.66 16.07 5.79
CA ALA A 129 18.63 16.68 4.46
C ALA A 129 17.43 16.17 3.66
N VAL A 130 16.77 17.07 2.94
CA VAL A 130 15.68 16.70 2.02
C VAL A 130 16.30 16.23 0.71
N THR A 131 16.01 14.99 0.32
CA THR A 131 16.59 14.35 -0.86
C THR A 131 15.50 13.91 -1.84
N ASN A 132 15.81 13.94 -3.13
CA ASN A 132 14.87 13.47 -4.16
C ASN A 132 14.73 11.95 -4.14
N LEU A 133 13.51 11.46 -4.34
CA LEU A 133 13.22 10.05 -4.59
C LEU A 133 12.22 9.96 -5.74
N PHE A 134 12.65 9.40 -6.87
CA PHE A 134 11.80 9.18 -8.02
C PHE A 134 11.09 7.83 -7.91
N PHE A 135 9.79 7.83 -8.16
CA PHE A 135 8.93 6.67 -8.03
C PHE A 135 8.36 6.23 -9.37
N ARG A 136 8.09 4.92 -9.46
CA ARG A 136 7.24 4.31 -10.48
C ARG A 136 6.37 3.24 -9.83
N ASN A 137 5.05 3.33 -10.02
CA ASN A 137 4.04 2.43 -9.42
C ASN A 137 4.29 2.15 -7.92
N GLY A 138 4.61 3.16 -7.12
CA GLY A 138 4.87 3.00 -5.69
C GLY A 138 6.24 2.45 -5.33
N VAL A 139 7.16 2.27 -6.29
CA VAL A 139 8.53 1.80 -6.03
C VAL A 139 9.53 2.89 -6.36
N VAL A 140 10.53 3.11 -5.51
CA VAL A 140 11.66 3.99 -5.84
C VAL A 140 12.45 3.38 -6.98
N ILE A 141 12.64 4.12 -8.07
CA ILE A 141 13.42 3.71 -9.24
C ILE A 141 14.79 4.38 -9.26
N GLY A 142 15.78 3.75 -9.87
CA GLY A 142 17.09 4.37 -10.06
C GLY A 142 16.99 5.59 -10.97
N ALA A 143 17.44 6.75 -10.46
CA ALA A 143 17.55 7.98 -11.22
C ALA A 143 18.81 8.73 -10.75
N ALA A 144 19.46 9.48 -11.65
CA ALA A 144 20.71 10.16 -11.35
C ALA A 144 20.63 11.19 -10.21
N GLN A 145 19.43 11.67 -9.91
CA GLN A 145 19.14 12.67 -8.87
C GLN A 145 18.64 12.07 -7.56
N ASN A 146 18.41 10.75 -7.48
CA ASN A 146 18.00 10.10 -6.24
C ASN A 146 19.03 10.27 -5.13
N GLY A 147 18.56 10.58 -3.93
CA GLY A 147 19.42 10.78 -2.76
C GLY A 147 20.22 12.08 -2.78
N LYS A 148 20.12 12.89 -3.84
CA LYS A 148 20.72 14.23 -3.92
C LYS A 148 19.75 15.28 -3.42
N THR A 149 20.31 16.39 -2.93
CA THR A 149 19.59 17.58 -2.44
C THR A 149 19.34 18.62 -3.53
N ASP A 150 19.99 18.47 -4.69
CA ASP A 150 19.89 19.43 -5.78
C ASP A 150 18.47 19.50 -6.32
N ALA A 151 18.02 20.71 -6.63
CA ALA A 151 16.71 20.91 -7.25
C ALA A 151 16.71 20.29 -8.66
N VAL A 152 15.70 19.48 -8.95
CA VAL A 152 15.49 18.90 -10.27
C VAL A 152 14.48 19.76 -11.03
N PRO A 153 14.77 20.23 -12.26
CA PRO A 153 13.80 20.99 -13.05
C PRO A 153 12.50 20.20 -13.26
N ALA A 154 11.35 20.87 -13.16
CA ALA A 154 10.05 20.22 -13.28
C ALA A 154 9.90 19.38 -14.57
N ALA A 155 10.42 19.87 -15.71
CA ALA A 155 10.40 19.14 -16.97
C ALA A 155 11.14 17.79 -16.91
N GLU A 156 12.25 17.72 -16.17
CA GLU A 156 12.98 16.46 -15.99
C GLU A 156 12.23 15.53 -15.02
N GLN A 157 11.59 16.08 -13.99
CA GLN A 157 10.74 15.30 -13.09
C GLN A 157 9.55 14.68 -13.83
N GLU A 158 8.91 15.44 -14.72
CA GLU A 158 7.80 14.98 -15.56
C GLU A 158 8.22 13.87 -16.52
N LYS A 159 9.39 14.02 -17.14
CA LYS A 159 9.97 12.98 -18.00
C LYS A 159 10.22 11.69 -17.22
N LEU A 160 10.77 11.78 -16.01
CA LEU A 160 10.99 10.61 -15.15
C LEU A 160 9.67 10.02 -14.64
N ALA A 161 8.65 10.83 -14.37
CA ALA A 161 7.33 10.37 -13.96
C ALA A 161 6.68 9.47 -15.01
N ARG A 162 6.87 9.82 -16.29
CA ARG A 162 6.32 9.11 -17.47
C ARG A 162 7.28 8.08 -18.04
N LEU A 163 8.33 7.71 -17.31
CA LEU A 163 9.23 6.64 -17.73
C LEU A 163 8.43 5.32 -17.82
N PRO A 164 8.41 4.63 -18.97
CA PRO A 164 7.72 3.36 -19.10
C PRO A 164 8.33 2.32 -18.15
N GLU A 165 7.54 1.34 -17.73
CA GLU A 165 7.97 0.26 -16.82
C GLU A 165 9.19 -0.50 -17.36
N SER A 166 9.27 -0.69 -18.69
CA SER A 166 10.41 -1.31 -19.40
C SER A 166 11.68 -0.45 -19.40
N GLY A 167 11.55 0.87 -19.17
CA GLY A 167 12.67 1.81 -19.09
C GLY A 167 13.30 1.91 -17.70
N VAL A 168 12.78 1.19 -16.70
CA VAL A 168 13.32 1.22 -15.34
C VAL A 168 14.60 0.40 -15.25
N GLU A 169 15.73 1.09 -15.11
CA GLU A 169 17.06 0.48 -15.07
C GLU A 169 17.42 -0.15 -13.71
N ALA A 170 16.87 0.38 -12.61
CA ALA A 170 17.15 -0.13 -11.27
C ALA A 170 16.00 0.12 -10.29
N MET A 171 15.94 -0.69 -9.24
CA MET A 171 15.05 -0.53 -8.08
C MET A 171 15.87 -0.61 -6.79
N PRO A 172 16.36 0.54 -6.28
CA PRO A 172 17.10 0.59 -5.03
C PRO A 172 16.36 -0.15 -3.90
N GLY A 173 17.09 -0.92 -3.10
CA GLY A 173 16.51 -1.68 -1.99
C GLY A 173 15.69 -2.91 -2.41
N GLY A 174 15.71 -3.32 -3.68
CA GLY A 174 15.02 -4.54 -4.13
C GLY A 174 13.55 -4.37 -4.47
N GLY A 175 13.09 -3.11 -4.57
CA GLY A 175 11.74 -2.76 -5.03
C GLY A 175 10.61 -2.91 -4.00
N PRO A 176 10.78 -2.50 -2.72
CA PRO A 176 9.65 -2.45 -1.78
C PRO A 176 8.55 -1.53 -2.28
N VAL A 177 7.30 -1.91 -2.06
CA VAL A 177 6.12 -1.15 -2.45
C VAL A 177 5.74 -0.14 -1.38
N ALA A 178 5.60 1.13 -1.78
CA ALA A 178 5.20 2.24 -0.92
C ALA A 178 3.81 2.00 -0.29
N PHE A 179 3.54 2.72 0.81
CA PHE A 179 2.61 2.44 1.92
C PHE A 179 3.23 1.68 3.08
N TRP A 180 3.66 0.45 2.84
CA TRP A 180 4.09 -0.47 3.92
C TRP A 180 5.54 -0.93 3.76
N HIS A 181 6.19 -0.59 2.65
CA HIS A 181 7.49 -1.12 2.24
C HIS A 181 7.47 -2.66 2.08
N THR A 182 6.35 -3.20 1.57
CA THR A 182 6.22 -4.63 1.33
C THR A 182 7.23 -5.08 0.28
N MET A 183 8.15 -5.97 0.66
CA MET A 183 9.13 -6.54 -0.26
C MET A 183 8.48 -7.56 -1.21
N PRO A 184 9.04 -7.78 -2.42
CA PRO A 184 8.49 -8.75 -3.37
C PRO A 184 8.28 -10.15 -2.76
N HIS A 185 9.26 -10.65 -2.00
CA HIS A 185 9.16 -11.97 -1.37
C HIS A 185 8.09 -12.03 -0.25
N GLN A 186 7.85 -10.93 0.47
CA GLN A 186 6.77 -10.85 1.47
C GLN A 186 5.40 -10.86 0.81
N PHE A 187 5.27 -10.15 -0.32
CA PHE A 187 4.06 -10.14 -1.12
C PHE A 187 3.78 -11.50 -1.78
N ALA A 188 4.82 -12.19 -2.28
CA ALA A 188 4.69 -13.47 -2.97
C ALA A 188 3.96 -14.54 -2.13
N VAL A 189 4.10 -14.52 -0.80
CA VAL A 189 3.38 -15.44 0.13
C VAL A 189 1.86 -15.30 0.01
N LYS A 190 1.34 -14.12 -0.37
CA LYS A 190 -0.09 -13.85 -0.54
C LYS A 190 -0.55 -13.92 -2.00
N ALA A 191 0.35 -14.13 -2.94
CA ALA A 191 0.11 -14.00 -4.38
C ALA A 191 1.00 -14.96 -5.20
N ILE A 192 1.07 -16.22 -4.74
CA ILE A 192 1.91 -17.27 -5.37
C ILE A 192 1.53 -17.47 -6.85
N ASP A 193 0.26 -17.24 -7.18
CA ASP A 193 -0.32 -17.33 -8.52
C ASP A 193 0.19 -16.28 -9.51
N LEU A 194 0.80 -15.18 -9.04
CA LEU A 194 1.16 -14.05 -9.92
C LEU A 194 2.58 -14.15 -10.50
N GLY A 195 3.38 -15.12 -10.06
CA GLY A 195 4.77 -15.28 -10.51
C GLY A 195 5.64 -14.09 -10.14
N VAL A 196 5.57 -13.66 -8.88
CA VAL A 196 6.36 -12.52 -8.36
C VAL A 196 7.85 -12.82 -8.53
N PRO A 197 8.64 -11.96 -9.19
CA PRO A 197 10.06 -12.21 -9.35
C PRO A 197 10.78 -12.17 -8.00
N ALA A 198 11.67 -13.13 -7.77
CA ALA A 198 12.45 -13.22 -6.52
C ALA A 198 13.43 -12.05 -6.34
N GLU A 199 13.91 -11.49 -7.45
CA GLU A 199 14.91 -10.41 -7.49
C GLU A 199 14.59 -9.42 -8.61
N MET A 200 15.04 -8.17 -8.45
CA MET A 200 14.80 -7.06 -9.39
C MET A 200 16.04 -6.72 -10.25
N ASN A 201 16.84 -7.74 -10.58
CA ASN A 201 18.14 -7.58 -11.23
C ASN A 201 18.10 -7.52 -12.77
N THR A 202 17.03 -7.98 -13.42
CA THR A 202 16.87 -7.87 -14.88
C THR A 202 15.75 -6.90 -15.26
N PRO A 203 15.81 -6.28 -16.46
CA PRO A 203 14.74 -5.41 -16.96
C PRO A 203 13.36 -6.09 -16.93
N ASP A 204 13.26 -7.31 -17.45
CA ASP A 204 11.99 -8.05 -17.51
C ASP A 204 11.39 -8.31 -16.12
N ARG A 205 12.23 -8.63 -15.13
CA ARG A 205 11.77 -8.86 -13.75
C ARG A 205 11.27 -7.55 -13.12
N ARG A 206 11.98 -6.44 -13.33
CA ARG A 206 11.55 -5.12 -12.86
C ARG A 206 10.24 -4.68 -13.49
N GLN A 207 10.12 -4.80 -14.80
CA GLN A 207 8.88 -4.50 -15.52
C GLN A 207 7.74 -5.37 -14.98
N ARG A 208 7.94 -6.68 -14.91
CA ARG A 208 6.92 -7.61 -14.40
C ARG A 208 6.47 -7.25 -12.99
N TRP A 209 7.40 -6.83 -12.12
CA TRP A 209 7.05 -6.40 -10.78
C TRP A 209 6.19 -5.14 -10.76
N LEU A 210 6.55 -4.13 -11.55
CA LEU A 210 5.76 -2.90 -11.69
C LEU A 210 4.35 -3.15 -12.24
N GLU A 211 4.22 -4.07 -13.20
CA GLU A 211 2.93 -4.52 -13.74
C GLU A 211 2.07 -5.19 -12.67
N ILE A 212 2.65 -6.11 -11.88
CA ILE A 212 1.97 -6.75 -10.75
C ILE A 212 1.49 -5.71 -9.76
N ILE A 213 2.34 -4.75 -9.38
CA ILE A 213 1.97 -3.71 -8.42
C ILE A 213 0.79 -2.88 -8.93
N ARG A 214 0.85 -2.44 -10.19
CA ARG A 214 -0.22 -1.65 -10.80
C ARG A 214 -1.53 -2.43 -10.82
N ALA A 215 -1.51 -3.68 -11.29
CA ALA A 215 -2.70 -4.52 -11.35
C ALA A 215 -3.31 -4.77 -9.95
N GLU A 216 -2.46 -5.11 -8.97
CA GLU A 216 -2.90 -5.45 -7.62
C GLU A 216 -3.40 -4.25 -6.84
N MET A 217 -2.79 -3.07 -7.02
CA MET A 217 -3.32 -1.84 -6.41
C MET A 217 -4.64 -1.41 -7.05
N GLN A 218 -4.80 -1.55 -8.36
CA GLN A 218 -6.09 -1.30 -9.03
C GLN A 218 -7.17 -2.27 -8.57
N ALA A 219 -6.82 -3.54 -8.32
CA ALA A 219 -7.73 -4.52 -7.72
C ALA A 219 -8.06 -4.14 -6.27
N ALA A 220 -7.06 -3.80 -5.46
CA ALA A 220 -7.24 -3.44 -4.05
C ALA A 220 -8.22 -2.28 -3.86
N LEU A 221 -8.20 -1.28 -4.74
CA LEU A 221 -9.13 -0.14 -4.71
C LEU A 221 -10.61 -0.53 -4.87
N LYS A 222 -10.88 -1.74 -5.38
CA LYS A 222 -12.23 -2.27 -5.60
C LYS A 222 -12.63 -3.29 -4.52
N THR A 223 -11.79 -3.50 -3.51
CA THR A 223 -11.99 -4.51 -2.47
C THR A 223 -11.69 -3.98 -1.08
N ASP A 224 -12.16 -4.68 -0.05
CA ASP A 224 -11.89 -4.37 1.35
C ASP A 224 -10.46 -4.75 1.79
N GLY A 225 -9.68 -5.42 0.93
CA GLY A 225 -8.36 -5.95 1.23
C GLY A 225 -7.25 -5.30 0.42
N ASN A 226 -6.04 -5.31 0.98
CA ASN A 226 -4.81 -4.96 0.28
C ASN A 226 -3.78 -6.08 0.51
N ARG A 227 -3.38 -6.76 -0.57
CA ARG A 227 -2.44 -7.89 -0.49
C ARG A 227 -1.02 -7.46 -0.13
N PHE A 228 -0.60 -6.23 -0.46
CA PHE A 228 0.69 -5.68 0.00
C PHE A 228 0.70 -5.52 1.53
N LEU A 229 -0.35 -4.90 2.09
CA LEU A 229 -0.51 -4.79 3.54
C LEU A 229 -0.53 -6.19 4.18
N SER A 230 -1.32 -7.11 3.63
CA SER A 230 -1.42 -8.48 4.15
C SER A 230 -0.08 -9.23 4.14
N GLY A 231 0.70 -9.09 3.07
CA GLY A 231 2.04 -9.67 2.96
C GLY A 231 2.98 -9.10 4.01
N TRP A 232 2.99 -7.77 4.17
CA TRP A 232 3.81 -7.09 5.16
C TRP A 232 3.44 -7.46 6.60
N MET A 233 2.14 -7.49 6.95
CA MET A 233 1.70 -7.89 8.29
C MET A 233 2.06 -9.35 8.63
N THR A 234 2.03 -10.23 7.63
CA THR A 234 2.38 -11.64 7.80
C THR A 234 3.89 -11.85 7.97
N ALA A 235 4.70 -10.99 7.36
CA ALA A 235 6.16 -11.06 7.50
C ALA A 235 6.64 -10.57 8.87
N HIS A 236 5.96 -9.61 9.51
CA HIS A 236 6.45 -8.98 10.75
C HIS A 236 5.51 -9.13 11.96
N PRO A 237 4.96 -10.32 12.26
CA PRO A 237 3.94 -10.47 13.30
C PRO A 237 4.46 -10.15 14.70
N ILE A 238 5.75 -10.36 14.98
CA ILE A 238 6.37 -10.09 16.28
C ILE A 238 6.58 -8.59 16.47
N THR A 239 7.27 -7.92 15.54
CA THR A 239 7.54 -6.47 15.56
C THR A 239 6.25 -5.66 15.64
N LEU A 240 5.23 -6.06 14.89
CA LEU A 240 3.93 -5.40 14.95
C LEU A 240 3.20 -5.61 16.27
N ARG A 241 3.44 -6.73 16.97
CA ARG A 241 2.88 -6.99 18.31
C ARG A 241 3.59 -6.18 19.39
N THR A 242 4.88 -5.89 19.25
CA THR A 242 5.63 -5.01 20.17
C THR A 242 5.28 -3.52 19.96
N GLY A 243 4.60 -3.17 18.86
CA GLY A 243 4.15 -1.80 18.59
C GLY A 243 5.15 -0.98 17.76
N GLU A 244 6.12 -1.66 17.17
CA GLU A 244 7.12 -1.07 16.29
C GLU A 244 6.72 -1.26 14.82
N CYS A 245 7.14 -0.32 13.98
CA CYS A 245 6.99 -0.43 12.53
C CYS A 245 8.26 -1.06 11.97
N ALA A 246 8.14 -2.28 11.44
CA ALA A 246 9.29 -3.02 10.94
C ALA A 246 10.09 -2.20 9.90
N ASP A 247 11.40 -2.11 10.09
CA ASP A 247 12.28 -1.53 9.08
C ASP A 247 12.47 -2.54 7.93
N ASP A 248 12.94 -2.06 6.79
CA ASP A 248 13.24 -2.86 5.60
C ASP A 248 14.40 -3.86 5.85
N ARG A 249 14.98 -3.83 7.07
CA ARG A 249 16.09 -4.63 7.57
C ARG A 249 15.67 -5.72 8.56
N ASP A 250 14.42 -5.74 9.00
CA ASP A 250 13.90 -6.81 9.86
C ASP A 250 13.30 -7.91 8.96
N PRO A 251 13.94 -9.09 8.87
CA PRO A 251 13.45 -10.22 8.07
C PRO A 251 12.17 -10.85 8.64
#